data_AF-A0A961IZ31-F1
#
_entry.id   AF-A0A961IZ31-F1
#
_cell.length_a   1.000
_cell.length_b   1.000
_cell.length_c   1.000
_cell.angle_alpha   90.00
_cell.angle_beta   90.00
_cell.angle_gamma   90.00
#
_symmetry.space_group_name_H-M   'P 1'
#
loop_
_entity.id
_entity.type
_entity.pdbx_description
1 polymer ?
#
loop_
_entity_poly.entity_id
_entity_poly.type
_entity_poly.pdbx_seq_one_letter_code
_entity_poly.pdbx_strand_id
1 'polypeptide(L)'
;MTAGLIQNDTLGRLIRSGGWEELAEGTPRLVERALDAGDLQTATALAEFLFQEMKTVFDIYSMWFPDTLMCLRDMGMPADEVAASHAAIRQKLARWHRNVLRPREDVLADVRAAVARITAEGTEDRRAALAEAVEAWRDLHDSEVDQLAGLFDIVVARYGEPALREMYEGWVIGSWFAKRYQRFDVPKIDWDEAAWLLTYLAFEGMHGHLSGPGRDGTVDYVEDDEKVTIGFSPCGSGGRSMAGEPRDGLPPLRDPAIGWGELKQAHDFTWNETGICGYCAHCCILHENLPIAAFGYPVRVTHPPKAPLTGESRCTWTVYKDVRNIPEEVYARVGAKKPPAHAPLGSAARAERDRIMSDD
;
A
#
# COMPACT_ATOMS: atom_id res chain seq x y z
N MET A 1 -22.23 -9.57 21.75
CA MET A 1 -21.07 -8.67 21.51
C MET A 1 -20.61 -8.95 20.10
N THR A 2 -20.54 -7.93 19.24
CA THR A 2 -20.23 -8.08 17.81
C THR A 2 -18.75 -8.41 17.60
N ALA A 3 -18.47 -9.63 17.13
CA ALA A 3 -17.43 -10.02 16.16
C ALA A 3 -16.03 -9.38 16.21
N GLY A 4 -15.53 -8.91 17.36
CA GLY A 4 -14.28 -8.15 17.41
C GLY A 4 -14.29 -6.90 16.51
N LEU A 5 -15.49 -6.38 16.16
CA LEU A 5 -15.67 -5.17 15.37
C LEU A 5 -16.33 -4.10 16.23
N ILE A 6 -15.76 -2.90 16.23
CA ILE A 6 -16.26 -1.73 16.96
C ILE A 6 -16.44 -0.54 16.03
N GLN A 7 -17.40 0.33 16.34
CA GLN A 7 -17.51 1.62 15.67
C GLN A 7 -16.34 2.50 16.12
N ASN A 8 -15.60 3.06 15.16
CA ASN A 8 -14.57 4.06 15.41
C ASN A 8 -15.05 5.43 14.93
N ASP A 9 -15.11 6.39 15.86
CA ASP A 9 -15.64 7.72 15.59
C ASP A 9 -14.73 8.52 14.63
N THR A 10 -13.41 8.40 14.82
CA THR A 10 -12.40 9.09 13.98
C THR A 10 -12.47 8.65 12.51
N LEU A 11 -12.70 7.36 12.25
CA LEU A 11 -12.83 6.79 10.91
C LEU A 11 -14.28 6.77 10.40
N GLY A 12 -15.27 6.99 11.27
CA GLY A 12 -16.69 6.99 10.94
C GLY A 12 -17.22 5.63 10.47
N ARG A 13 -16.56 4.52 10.82
CA ARG A 13 -16.92 3.17 10.37
C ARG A 13 -16.53 2.10 11.38
N LEU A 14 -17.00 0.88 11.14
CA LEU A 14 -16.54 -0.30 11.86
C LEU A 14 -15.06 -0.59 11.57
N ILE A 15 -14.34 -0.98 12.60
CA ILE A 15 -12.94 -1.42 12.59
C ILE A 15 -12.79 -2.69 13.41
N ARG A 16 -11.70 -3.43 13.18
CA ARG A 16 -11.29 -4.52 14.07
C ARG A 16 -10.80 -3.95 15.40
N SER A 17 -11.26 -4.52 16.51
CA SER A 17 -10.99 -4.01 17.87
C SER A 17 -9.84 -4.73 18.58
N GLY A 18 -9.28 -5.78 17.98
CA GLY A 18 -8.15 -6.51 18.55
C GLY A 18 -6.90 -5.65 18.69
N GLY A 19 -5.99 -6.07 19.58
CA GLY A 19 -4.64 -5.50 19.65
C GLY A 19 -3.80 -5.83 18.43
N TRP A 20 -2.55 -5.35 18.37
CA TRP A 20 -1.65 -5.58 17.24
C TRP A 20 -1.43 -7.06 16.93
N GLU A 21 -1.45 -7.93 17.94
CA GLU A 21 -1.34 -9.39 17.74
C GLU A 21 -2.49 -9.94 16.89
N GLU A 22 -3.73 -9.56 17.21
CA GLU A 22 -4.88 -9.99 16.41
C GLU A 22 -4.84 -9.32 15.04
N LEU A 23 -4.55 -8.01 14.99
CA LEU A 23 -4.47 -7.23 13.74
C LEU A 23 -3.34 -7.68 12.82
N ALA A 24 -2.33 -8.40 13.30
CA ALA A 24 -1.31 -9.03 12.47
C ALA A 24 -1.85 -10.23 11.69
N GLU A 25 -2.95 -10.84 12.14
CA GLU A 25 -3.62 -11.91 11.41
C GLU A 25 -4.56 -11.36 10.34
N GLY A 26 -4.42 -11.89 9.12
CA GLY A 26 -5.29 -11.55 8.00
C GLY A 26 -6.75 -11.95 8.26
N THR A 27 -7.68 -11.10 7.83
CA THR A 27 -9.12 -11.29 8.02
C THR A 27 -9.67 -12.63 7.50
N PRO A 28 -9.19 -13.23 6.39
CA PRO A 28 -9.66 -14.55 5.94
C PRO A 28 -9.52 -15.64 7.01
N ARG A 29 -8.40 -15.65 7.76
CA ARG A 29 -8.16 -16.62 8.84
C ARG A 29 -9.16 -16.45 9.99
N LEU A 30 -9.57 -15.22 10.28
CA LEU A 30 -10.59 -14.94 11.28
C LEU A 30 -11.97 -15.45 10.84
N VAL A 31 -12.32 -15.26 9.57
CA VAL A 31 -13.55 -15.81 8.99
C VAL A 31 -13.54 -17.34 9.10
N GLU A 32 -12.43 -17.99 8.74
CA GLU A 32 -12.26 -19.44 8.86
C GLU A 32 -12.45 -19.94 10.29
N ARG A 33 -11.84 -19.27 11.28
CA ARG A 33 -12.01 -19.64 12.69
C ARG A 33 -13.46 -19.48 13.16
N ALA A 34 -14.14 -18.42 12.75
CA ALA A 34 -15.54 -18.21 13.09
C ALA A 34 -16.44 -19.29 12.45
N LEU A 35 -16.15 -19.69 11.21
CA LEU A 35 -16.84 -20.79 10.54
C LEU A 35 -16.62 -22.14 11.24
N ASP A 36 -15.38 -22.45 11.68
CA ASP A 36 -15.07 -23.67 12.45
C ASP A 36 -15.80 -23.72 13.79
N ALA A 37 -15.95 -22.56 14.43
CA ALA A 37 -16.67 -22.43 15.70
C ALA A 37 -18.20 -22.48 15.54
N GLY A 38 -18.72 -22.48 14.30
CA GLY A 38 -20.15 -22.36 14.03
C GLY A 38 -20.72 -20.96 14.34
N ASP A 39 -19.87 -19.97 14.57
CA ASP A 39 -20.27 -18.57 14.82
C ASP A 39 -20.51 -17.84 13.49
N LEU A 40 -21.67 -18.12 12.89
CA LEU A 40 -22.07 -17.53 11.62
C LEU A 40 -22.26 -16.01 11.68
N GLN A 41 -22.60 -15.46 12.85
CA GLN A 41 -22.74 -14.02 13.03
C GLN A 41 -21.39 -13.33 12.89
N THR A 42 -20.36 -13.84 13.59
CA THR A 42 -19.00 -13.31 13.49
C THR A 42 -18.40 -13.55 12.11
N ALA A 43 -18.58 -14.74 11.54
CA ALA A 43 -18.11 -15.04 10.19
C ALA A 43 -18.69 -14.07 9.15
N THR A 44 -19.98 -13.75 9.26
CA THR A 44 -20.66 -12.79 8.37
C THR A 44 -20.10 -11.39 8.50
N ALA A 45 -19.95 -10.89 9.73
CA ALA A 45 -19.42 -9.55 9.97
C ALA A 45 -17.98 -9.40 9.45
N LEU A 46 -17.13 -10.40 9.68
CA LEU A 46 -15.76 -10.41 9.20
C LEU A 46 -15.66 -10.58 7.67
N ALA A 47 -16.55 -11.34 7.04
CA ALA A 47 -16.58 -11.48 5.58
C ALA A 47 -16.95 -10.15 4.89
N GLU A 48 -17.90 -9.40 5.45
CA GLU A 48 -18.22 -8.05 4.96
C GLU A 48 -17.07 -7.07 5.20
N PHE A 49 -16.39 -7.17 6.35
CA PHE A 49 -15.20 -6.38 6.64
C PHE A 49 -14.05 -6.70 5.67
N LEU A 50 -13.81 -7.97 5.35
CA LEU A 50 -12.84 -8.41 4.36
C LEU A 50 -13.12 -7.76 3.00
N PHE A 51 -14.37 -7.75 2.54
CA PHE A 51 -14.73 -7.08 1.30
C PHE A 51 -14.43 -5.58 1.35
N GLN A 52 -14.62 -4.92 2.50
CA GLN A 52 -14.26 -3.51 2.66
C GLN A 52 -12.74 -3.29 2.57
N GLU A 53 -11.92 -4.18 3.14
CA GLU A 53 -10.45 -4.13 2.99
C GLU A 53 -10.04 -4.24 1.51
N MET A 54 -10.60 -5.23 0.79
CA MET A 54 -10.39 -5.44 -0.65
C MET A 54 -10.81 -4.20 -1.46
N LYS A 55 -12.05 -3.73 -1.25
CA LYS A 55 -12.61 -2.59 -1.96
C LYS A 55 -11.81 -1.30 -1.74
N THR A 56 -11.25 -1.11 -0.55
CA THR A 56 -10.41 0.06 -0.24
C THR A 56 -9.19 0.11 -1.17
N VAL A 57 -8.54 -1.03 -1.41
CA VAL A 57 -7.40 -1.12 -2.33
C VAL A 57 -7.85 -0.98 -3.79
N PHE A 58 -8.97 -1.60 -4.17
CA PHE A 58 -9.55 -1.43 -5.50
C PHE A 58 -9.79 0.05 -5.84
N ASP A 59 -10.35 0.81 -4.89
CA ASP A 59 -10.64 2.23 -5.03
C ASP A 59 -9.37 3.08 -5.17
N ILE A 60 -8.25 2.69 -4.55
CA ILE A 60 -6.95 3.33 -4.76
C ILE A 60 -6.53 3.18 -6.22
N TYR A 61 -6.57 1.96 -6.75
CA TYR A 61 -6.20 1.71 -8.15
C TYR A 61 -7.16 2.33 -9.15
N SER A 62 -8.44 2.49 -8.80
CA SER A 62 -9.42 3.26 -9.58
C SER A 62 -9.02 4.72 -9.78
N MET A 63 -8.21 5.28 -8.89
CA MET A 63 -7.62 6.61 -9.06
C MET A 63 -6.29 6.54 -9.81
N TRP A 64 -5.41 5.60 -9.45
CA TRP A 64 -4.05 5.56 -10.00
C TRP A 64 -3.99 5.27 -11.50
N PHE A 65 -4.86 4.40 -12.02
CA PHE A 65 -4.90 4.10 -13.45
C PHE A 65 -5.19 5.34 -14.30
N PRO A 66 -6.33 6.03 -14.15
CA PRO A 66 -6.61 7.20 -14.96
C PRO A 66 -5.58 8.32 -14.76
N ASP A 67 -5.06 8.52 -13.55
CA ASP A 67 -4.03 9.53 -13.25
C ASP A 67 -2.71 9.24 -13.97
N THR A 68 -2.27 7.97 -13.96
CA THR A 68 -1.04 7.55 -14.67
C THR A 68 -1.20 7.68 -16.19
N LEU A 69 -2.35 7.27 -16.74
CA LEU A 69 -2.65 7.41 -18.17
C LEU A 69 -2.80 8.89 -18.59
N MET A 70 -3.28 9.75 -17.69
CA MET A 70 -3.30 11.20 -17.90
C MET A 70 -1.89 11.78 -17.92
N CYS A 71 -1.03 11.41 -16.96
CA CYS A 71 0.37 11.82 -16.93
C CYS A 71 1.10 11.52 -18.23
N LEU A 72 0.97 10.30 -18.77
CA LEU A 72 1.61 9.93 -20.04
C LEU A 72 1.16 10.84 -21.20
N ARG A 73 -0.12 11.19 -21.27
CA ARG A 73 -0.66 12.11 -22.29
C ARG A 73 -0.14 13.53 -22.10
N ASP A 74 -0.13 14.02 -20.87
CA ASP A 74 0.36 15.37 -20.53
C ASP A 74 1.87 15.50 -20.80
N MET A 75 2.64 14.41 -20.67
CA MET A 75 4.04 14.29 -21.08
C MET A 75 4.23 14.10 -22.60
N GLY A 76 3.16 14.21 -23.39
CA GLY A 76 3.20 14.25 -24.85
C GLY A 76 3.02 12.91 -25.57
N MET A 77 2.68 11.83 -24.87
CA MET A 77 2.35 10.56 -25.52
C MET A 77 0.96 10.62 -26.18
N PRO A 78 0.83 10.33 -27.48
CA PRO A 78 -0.47 10.28 -28.18
C PRO A 78 -1.47 9.35 -27.48
N ALA A 79 -2.75 9.74 -27.44
CA ALA A 79 -3.78 9.02 -26.68
C ALA A 79 -4.02 7.58 -27.19
N ASP A 80 -3.94 7.36 -28.50
CA ASP A 80 -4.00 6.04 -29.13
C ASP A 80 -2.80 5.17 -28.75
N GLU A 81 -1.61 5.77 -28.66
CA GLU A 81 -0.40 5.09 -28.22
C GLU A 81 -0.45 4.72 -26.73
N VAL A 82 -0.98 5.59 -25.87
CA VAL A 82 -1.22 5.29 -24.44
C VAL A 82 -2.15 4.10 -24.30
N ALA A 83 -3.28 4.13 -25.01
CA ALA A 83 -4.25 3.03 -25.00
C ALA A 83 -3.64 1.71 -25.53
N ALA A 84 -2.90 1.77 -26.63
CA ALA A 84 -2.21 0.60 -27.19
C ALA A 84 -1.17 0.03 -26.24
N SER A 85 -0.42 0.88 -25.54
CA SER A 85 0.61 0.46 -24.58
C SER A 85 0.01 -0.19 -23.34
N HIS A 86 -1.08 0.37 -22.78
CA HIS A 86 -1.80 -0.28 -21.68
C HIS A 86 -2.42 -1.62 -22.11
N ALA A 87 -2.98 -1.70 -23.31
CA ALA A 87 -3.47 -2.97 -23.87
C ALA A 87 -2.35 -4.00 -24.03
N ALA A 88 -1.16 -3.59 -24.49
CA ALA A 88 0.00 -4.46 -24.62
C ALA A 88 0.51 -4.97 -23.26
N ILE A 89 0.51 -4.13 -22.23
CA ILE A 89 0.80 -4.52 -20.84
C ILE A 89 -0.17 -5.62 -20.39
N ARG A 90 -1.48 -5.40 -20.56
CA ARG A 90 -2.52 -6.38 -20.18
C ARG A 90 -2.38 -7.69 -20.94
N GLN A 91 -2.10 -7.63 -22.24
CA GLN A 91 -1.90 -8.81 -23.07
C GLN A 91 -0.66 -9.61 -22.67
N LYS A 92 0.44 -8.93 -22.32
CA LYS A 92 1.67 -9.56 -21.80
C LYS A 92 1.38 -10.30 -20.48
N LEU A 93 0.59 -9.68 -19.60
CA LEU A 93 0.23 -10.21 -18.29
C LEU A 93 -0.81 -11.33 -18.31
N ALA A 94 -1.58 -11.47 -19.40
CA ALA A 94 -2.66 -12.47 -19.53
C ALA A 94 -2.20 -13.93 -19.41
N ARG A 95 -0.89 -14.18 -19.49
CA ARG A 95 -0.31 -15.51 -19.23
C ARG A 95 -0.38 -15.92 -17.75
N TRP A 96 -0.31 -14.95 -16.84
CA TRP A 96 -0.22 -15.19 -15.39
C TRP A 96 -1.46 -14.73 -14.65
N HIS A 97 -2.18 -13.74 -15.18
CA HIS A 97 -3.36 -13.16 -14.57
C HIS A 97 -4.61 -13.52 -15.35
N ARG A 98 -5.52 -14.29 -14.75
CA ARG A 98 -6.72 -14.82 -15.41
C ARG A 98 -7.69 -13.72 -15.80
N ASN A 99 -7.80 -12.68 -14.98
CA ASN A 99 -8.80 -11.64 -15.14
C ASN A 99 -8.26 -10.32 -15.74
N VAL A 100 -6.96 -10.22 -16.07
CA VAL A 100 -6.35 -8.95 -16.52
C VAL A 100 -7.00 -8.37 -17.79
N LEU A 101 -7.59 -9.21 -18.64
CA LEU A 101 -8.29 -8.81 -19.86
C LEU A 101 -9.78 -8.49 -19.64
N ARG A 102 -10.35 -8.85 -18.49
CA ARG A 102 -11.75 -8.56 -18.15
C ARG A 102 -11.90 -7.12 -17.65
N PRO A 103 -13.10 -6.53 -17.72
CA PRO A 103 -13.42 -5.32 -16.99
C PRO A 103 -13.25 -5.55 -15.49
N ARG A 104 -12.50 -4.68 -14.80
CA ARG A 104 -12.13 -4.86 -13.40
C ARG A 104 -13.34 -4.82 -12.46
N GLU A 105 -14.36 -4.06 -12.81
CA GLU A 105 -15.62 -3.92 -12.09
C GLU A 105 -16.42 -5.23 -12.10
N ASP A 106 -16.37 -5.98 -13.20
CA ASP A 106 -17.01 -7.31 -13.29
C ASP A 106 -16.32 -8.30 -12.35
N VAL A 107 -14.98 -8.25 -12.28
CA VAL A 107 -14.20 -9.12 -11.39
C VAL A 107 -14.45 -8.76 -9.92
N LEU A 108 -14.55 -7.47 -9.58
CA LEU A 108 -14.93 -7.04 -8.23
C LEU A 108 -16.37 -7.48 -7.89
N ALA A 109 -17.28 -7.48 -8.86
CA ALA A 109 -18.63 -7.99 -8.67
C ALA A 109 -18.63 -9.51 -8.38
N ASP A 110 -17.76 -10.28 -9.04
CA ASP A 110 -17.55 -11.70 -8.74
C ASP A 110 -17.03 -11.89 -7.30
N VAL A 111 -16.04 -11.09 -6.87
CA VAL A 111 -15.55 -11.08 -5.48
C VAL A 111 -16.69 -10.81 -4.51
N ARG A 112 -17.51 -9.78 -4.77
CA ARG A 112 -18.66 -9.43 -3.93
C ARG A 112 -19.67 -10.58 -3.87
N ALA A 113 -19.94 -11.24 -5.00
CA ALA A 113 -20.87 -12.36 -5.06
C ALA A 113 -20.34 -13.56 -4.27
N ALA A 114 -19.04 -13.84 -4.32
CA ALA A 114 -18.41 -14.89 -3.53
C ALA A 114 -18.49 -14.59 -2.02
N VAL A 115 -18.21 -13.34 -1.60
CA VAL A 115 -18.39 -12.91 -0.20
C VAL A 115 -19.83 -13.07 0.26
N ALA A 116 -20.81 -12.67 -0.56
CA ALA A 116 -22.23 -12.81 -0.23
C ALA A 116 -22.66 -14.28 -0.02
N ARG A 117 -22.01 -15.25 -0.67
CA ARG A 117 -22.29 -16.68 -0.45
C ARG A 117 -21.80 -17.17 0.91
N ILE A 118 -20.75 -16.58 1.49
CA ILE A 118 -20.28 -16.89 2.84
C ILE A 118 -21.39 -16.59 3.85
N THR A 119 -22.12 -15.50 3.63
CA THR A 119 -23.11 -14.95 4.56
C THR A 119 -24.53 -15.44 4.32
N ALA A 120 -24.79 -16.01 3.15
CA ALA A 120 -26.12 -16.47 2.76
C ALA A 120 -26.63 -17.67 3.60
N GLU A 121 -27.93 -17.68 3.87
CA GLU A 121 -28.62 -18.82 4.46
C GLU A 121 -28.59 -20.02 3.51
N GLY A 122 -28.45 -21.23 4.07
CA GLY A 122 -28.48 -22.47 3.29
C GLY A 122 -27.23 -22.76 2.44
N THR A 123 -26.20 -21.90 2.43
CA THR A 123 -24.91 -22.24 1.81
C THR A 123 -24.32 -23.48 2.45
N GLU A 124 -24.05 -24.53 1.67
CA GLU A 124 -23.45 -25.77 2.16
C GLU A 124 -21.94 -25.63 2.41
N ASP A 125 -21.20 -24.98 1.50
CA ASP A 125 -19.74 -24.81 1.61
C ASP A 125 -19.29 -23.34 1.66
N ARG A 126 -19.33 -22.76 2.86
CA ARG A 126 -18.88 -21.37 3.12
C ARG A 126 -17.37 -21.20 2.99
N ARG A 127 -16.58 -22.27 3.21
CA ARG A 127 -15.11 -22.23 3.06
C ARG A 127 -14.72 -22.11 1.60
N ALA A 128 -15.36 -22.87 0.73
CA ALA A 128 -15.15 -22.73 -0.71
C ALA A 128 -15.51 -21.32 -1.19
N ALA A 129 -16.60 -20.73 -0.69
CA ALA A 129 -16.98 -19.35 -1.03
C ALA A 129 -15.93 -18.32 -0.56
N LEU A 130 -15.35 -18.49 0.63
CA LEU A 130 -14.25 -17.65 1.12
C LEU A 130 -12.99 -17.81 0.25
N ALA A 131 -12.58 -19.04 -0.04
CA ALA A 131 -11.43 -19.31 -0.88
C ALA A 131 -11.60 -18.70 -2.29
N GLU A 132 -12.79 -18.81 -2.87
CA GLU A 132 -13.12 -18.20 -4.16
C GLU A 132 -13.04 -16.66 -4.11
N ALA A 133 -13.57 -16.04 -3.05
CA ALA A 133 -13.50 -14.59 -2.88
C ALA A 133 -12.05 -14.09 -2.78
N VAL A 134 -11.23 -14.77 -1.96
CA VAL A 134 -9.82 -14.44 -1.77
C VAL A 134 -9.02 -14.65 -3.05
N GLU A 135 -9.24 -15.75 -3.77
CA GLU A 135 -8.54 -16.04 -5.03
C GLU A 135 -8.94 -15.10 -6.17
N ALA A 136 -10.22 -14.75 -6.28
CA ALA A 136 -10.69 -13.78 -7.27
C ALA A 136 -10.11 -12.38 -6.97
N TRP A 137 -10.06 -11.99 -5.69
CA TRP A 137 -9.43 -10.74 -5.28
C TRP A 137 -7.92 -10.75 -5.52
N ARG A 138 -7.23 -11.85 -5.20
CA ARG A 138 -5.78 -12.00 -5.42
C ARG A 138 -5.40 -11.77 -6.87
N ASP A 139 -6.07 -12.45 -7.80
CA ASP A 139 -5.81 -12.30 -9.24
C ASP A 139 -6.10 -10.87 -9.71
N LEU A 140 -7.22 -10.27 -9.27
CA LEU A 140 -7.55 -8.87 -9.59
C LEU A 140 -6.48 -7.91 -9.07
N HIS A 141 -6.20 -7.95 -7.77
CA HIS A 141 -5.23 -7.11 -7.09
C HIS A 141 -3.83 -7.23 -7.73
N ASP A 142 -3.34 -8.46 -7.90
CA ASP A 142 -1.99 -8.70 -8.38
C ASP A 142 -1.83 -8.24 -9.82
N SER A 143 -2.86 -8.45 -10.65
CA SER A 143 -2.89 -7.95 -12.03
C SER A 143 -2.89 -6.42 -12.09
N GLU A 144 -3.52 -5.73 -11.13
CA GLU A 144 -3.57 -4.27 -11.10
C GLU A 144 -2.23 -3.67 -10.69
N VAL A 145 -1.58 -4.24 -9.67
CA VAL A 145 -0.21 -3.90 -9.29
C VAL A 145 0.73 -4.04 -10.49
N ASP A 146 0.67 -5.18 -11.19
CA ASP A 146 1.60 -5.45 -12.30
C ASP A 146 1.32 -4.57 -13.52
N GLN A 147 0.05 -4.25 -13.80
CA GLN A 147 -0.29 -3.28 -14.83
C GLN A 147 0.28 -1.89 -14.52
N LEU A 148 0.14 -1.44 -13.27
CA LEU A 148 0.72 -0.15 -12.83
C LEU A 148 2.25 -0.18 -12.93
N ALA A 149 2.90 -1.27 -12.52
CA ALA A 149 4.34 -1.42 -12.68
C ALA A 149 4.78 -1.30 -14.16
N GLY A 150 4.03 -1.90 -15.10
CA GLY A 150 4.28 -1.73 -16.53
C GLY A 150 4.08 -0.29 -17.03
N LEU A 151 3.08 0.43 -16.51
CA LEU A 151 2.88 1.84 -16.84
C LEU A 151 4.01 2.73 -16.28
N PHE A 152 4.49 2.43 -15.07
CA PHE A 152 5.62 3.13 -14.46
C PHE A 152 6.91 2.86 -15.23
N ASP A 153 7.11 1.64 -15.72
CA ASP A 153 8.24 1.30 -16.60
C ASP A 153 8.20 2.12 -17.90
N ILE A 154 7.02 2.36 -18.50
CA ILE A 154 6.89 3.25 -19.67
C ILE A 154 7.33 4.68 -19.32
N VAL A 155 6.89 5.21 -18.16
CA VAL A 155 7.29 6.54 -17.71
C VAL A 155 8.81 6.63 -17.60
N VAL A 156 9.43 5.66 -16.92
CA VAL A 156 10.88 5.61 -16.72
C VAL A 156 11.63 5.43 -18.05
N ALA A 157 11.19 4.52 -18.91
CA ALA A 157 11.85 4.21 -20.17
C ALA A 157 11.83 5.37 -21.17
N ARG A 158 10.77 6.20 -21.14
CA ARG A 158 10.60 7.33 -22.07
C ARG A 158 11.16 8.63 -21.55
N TYR A 159 10.93 8.91 -20.26
CA TYR A 159 11.14 10.22 -19.67
C TYR A 159 12.21 10.22 -18.57
N GLY A 160 12.77 9.04 -18.25
CA GLY A 160 13.80 8.86 -17.24
C GLY A 160 13.22 8.65 -15.83
N GLU A 161 14.08 8.20 -14.92
CA GLU A 161 13.70 7.91 -13.53
C GLU A 161 13.12 9.12 -12.78
N PRO A 162 13.62 10.37 -12.94
CA PRO A 162 13.01 11.54 -12.27
C PRO A 162 11.55 11.79 -12.66
N ALA A 163 11.12 11.44 -13.87
CA ALA A 163 9.74 11.59 -14.32
C ALA A 163 8.76 10.73 -13.49
N LEU A 164 9.24 9.66 -12.84
CA LEU A 164 8.44 8.87 -11.92
C LEU A 164 8.00 9.69 -10.70
N ARG A 165 8.90 10.52 -10.15
CA ARG A 165 8.57 11.44 -9.05
C ARG A 165 7.56 12.49 -9.50
N GLU A 166 7.77 13.08 -10.68
CA GLU A 166 6.85 14.05 -11.26
C GLU A 166 5.45 13.46 -11.41
N MET A 167 5.34 12.25 -11.97
CA MET A 167 4.07 11.52 -12.09
C MET A 167 3.40 11.32 -10.72
N TYR A 168 4.14 10.82 -9.73
CA TYR A 168 3.58 10.59 -8.40
C TYR A 168 3.13 11.88 -7.72
N GLU A 169 3.96 12.92 -7.70
CA GLU A 169 3.60 14.17 -7.01
C GLU A 169 2.53 14.97 -7.78
N GLY A 170 2.61 15.02 -9.11
CA GLY A 170 1.73 15.85 -9.94
C GLY A 170 0.37 15.23 -10.24
N TRP A 171 0.28 13.90 -10.37
CA TRP A 171 -0.94 13.22 -10.81
C TRP A 171 -1.47 12.24 -9.76
N VAL A 172 -0.65 11.29 -9.31
CA VAL A 172 -1.15 10.09 -8.61
C VAL A 172 -1.32 10.28 -7.09
N ILE A 173 -0.40 10.98 -6.44
CA ILE A 173 -0.30 11.07 -4.97
C ILE A 173 -0.56 12.48 -4.44
N GLY A 174 -0.10 13.54 -5.12
CA GLY A 174 -0.10 14.89 -4.53
C GLY A 174 -1.48 15.35 -4.05
N SER A 175 -2.52 15.18 -4.87
CA SER A 175 -3.90 15.53 -4.50
C SER A 175 -4.45 14.66 -3.36
N TRP A 176 -4.03 13.39 -3.31
CA TRP A 176 -4.42 12.44 -2.28
C TRP A 176 -3.74 12.77 -0.94
N PHE A 177 -2.45 13.08 -0.94
CA PHE A 177 -1.72 13.57 0.24
C PHE A 177 -2.39 14.82 0.82
N ALA A 178 -2.70 15.81 -0.04
CA ALA A 178 -3.36 17.05 0.36
C ALA A 178 -4.74 16.85 1.01
N LYS A 179 -5.45 15.75 0.70
CA LYS A 179 -6.78 15.45 1.25
C LYS A 179 -6.73 14.49 2.44
N ARG A 180 -5.92 13.44 2.36
CA ARG A 180 -5.96 12.29 3.28
C ARG A 180 -4.91 12.39 4.39
N TYR A 181 -3.70 12.83 4.08
CA TYR A 181 -2.58 12.84 5.03
C TYR A 181 -2.57 14.05 5.95
N GLN A 182 -3.37 15.07 5.62
CA GLN A 182 -3.62 16.20 6.52
C GLN A 182 -4.19 15.80 7.88
N ARG A 183 -4.73 14.59 8.02
CA ARG A 183 -5.20 14.08 9.32
C ARG A 183 -4.06 13.71 10.28
N PHE A 184 -2.82 13.58 9.80
CA PHE A 184 -1.65 13.19 10.61
C PHE A 184 -0.75 14.40 10.93
N ASP A 185 -1.30 15.59 10.76
CA ASP A 185 -0.66 16.86 11.04
C ASP A 185 -0.91 17.21 12.52
N VAL A 186 0.14 17.32 13.33
CA VAL A 186 0.05 17.55 14.80
C VAL A 186 -0.79 18.77 15.26
N PRO A 187 -1.04 19.82 14.45
CA PRO A 187 -2.00 20.87 14.81
C PRO A 187 -3.47 20.44 14.70
N LYS A 188 -3.77 19.28 14.09
CA LYS A 188 -5.13 18.81 13.78
C LYS A 188 -5.55 17.58 14.58
N ILE A 189 -4.58 16.83 15.10
CA ILE A 189 -4.81 15.62 15.88
C ILE A 189 -3.70 15.47 16.93
N ASP A 190 -4.03 14.88 18.07
CA ASP A 190 -3.01 14.46 19.03
C ASP A 190 -2.14 13.34 18.43
N TRP A 191 -0.82 13.38 18.67
CA TRP A 191 0.07 12.42 18.03
C TRP A 191 -0.14 10.99 18.52
N ASP A 192 -0.54 10.77 19.78
CA ASP A 192 -0.80 9.42 20.28
C ASP A 192 -1.97 8.78 19.51
N GLU A 193 -3.03 9.56 19.25
CA GLU A 193 -4.15 9.13 18.40
C GLU A 193 -3.70 8.93 16.95
N ALA A 194 -2.89 9.85 16.40
CA ALA A 194 -2.39 9.76 15.03
C ALA A 194 -1.50 8.52 14.81
N ALA A 195 -0.58 8.24 15.73
CA ALA A 195 0.33 7.11 15.68
C ALA A 195 -0.42 5.78 15.79
N TRP A 196 -1.39 5.68 16.70
CA TRP A 196 -2.28 4.53 16.77
C TRP A 196 -3.04 4.33 15.46
N LEU A 197 -3.64 5.40 14.92
CA LEU A 197 -4.43 5.35 13.68
C LEU A 197 -3.56 4.99 12.46
N LEU A 198 -2.35 5.53 12.37
CA LEU A 198 -1.37 5.21 11.32
C LEU A 198 -0.99 3.73 11.34
N THR A 199 -0.81 3.18 12.54
CA THR A 199 -0.46 1.77 12.77
C THR A 199 -1.63 0.87 12.42
N TYR A 200 -2.83 1.18 12.92
CA TYR A 200 -4.05 0.43 12.59
C TYR A 200 -4.31 0.40 11.08
N LEU A 201 -4.23 1.55 10.40
CA LEU A 201 -4.44 1.65 8.94
C LEU A 201 -3.34 0.94 8.15
N ALA A 202 -2.15 0.74 8.73
CA ALA A 202 -1.10 -0.04 8.10
C ALA A 202 -1.44 -1.54 8.10
N PHE A 203 -1.94 -2.10 9.21
CA PHE A 203 -2.46 -3.47 9.24
C PHE A 203 -3.60 -3.64 8.24
N GLU A 204 -4.66 -2.85 8.36
CA GLU A 204 -5.87 -2.97 7.53
C GLU A 204 -5.56 -2.80 6.03
N GLY A 205 -4.73 -1.82 5.66
CA GLY A 205 -4.32 -1.64 4.27
C GLY A 205 -3.55 -2.84 3.75
N MET A 206 -2.67 -3.43 4.56
CA MET A 206 -1.83 -4.56 4.16
C MET A 206 -2.60 -5.88 4.11
N HIS A 207 -3.74 -5.99 4.80
CA HIS A 207 -4.70 -7.08 4.60
C HIS A 207 -5.30 -7.04 3.19
N GLY A 208 -5.83 -5.88 2.79
CA GLY A 208 -6.40 -5.70 1.44
C GLY A 208 -5.37 -5.91 0.33
N HIS A 209 -4.10 -5.60 0.60
CA HIS A 209 -2.98 -5.87 -0.32
C HIS A 209 -2.50 -7.32 -0.32
N LEU A 210 -3.06 -8.22 0.51
CA LEU A 210 -2.68 -9.64 0.58
C LEU A 210 -1.19 -9.82 0.92
N SER A 211 -0.70 -9.02 1.87
CA SER A 211 0.68 -9.12 2.34
C SER A 211 0.94 -10.46 3.05
N GLY A 212 2.22 -10.82 3.11
CA GLY A 212 2.69 -12.05 3.74
C GLY A 212 2.76 -13.25 2.79
N PRO A 213 3.46 -14.32 3.21
CA PRO A 213 3.72 -15.48 2.38
C PRO A 213 2.44 -16.26 2.06
N GLY A 214 1.44 -16.20 2.96
CA GLY A 214 0.13 -16.81 2.79
C GLY A 214 -0.74 -16.14 1.73
N ARG A 215 -0.44 -14.89 1.35
CA ARG A 215 -1.31 -14.04 0.52
C ARG A 215 -2.73 -13.90 1.10
N ASP A 216 -2.82 -13.90 2.42
CA ASP A 216 -4.07 -13.79 3.18
C ASP A 216 -4.13 -12.49 4.01
N GLY A 217 -3.13 -11.63 3.89
CA GLY A 217 -3.01 -10.39 4.66
C GLY A 217 -2.24 -10.53 5.96
N THR A 218 -1.83 -11.74 6.36
CA THR A 218 -1.06 -11.91 7.61
C THR A 218 0.31 -11.23 7.51
N VAL A 219 0.68 -10.49 8.54
CA VAL A 219 1.93 -9.73 8.62
C VAL A 219 2.67 -10.00 9.93
N ASP A 220 3.95 -9.69 9.97
CA ASP A 220 4.72 -9.70 11.20
C ASP A 220 4.69 -8.31 11.84
N TYR A 221 4.84 -8.22 13.15
CA TYR A 221 5.08 -6.94 13.81
C TYR A 221 5.99 -7.10 15.03
N VAL A 222 6.64 -6.01 15.39
CA VAL A 222 7.38 -5.85 16.64
C VAL A 222 6.98 -4.51 17.23
N GLU A 223 6.70 -4.49 18.53
CA GLU A 223 6.48 -3.27 19.29
C GLU A 223 7.50 -3.18 20.42
N ASP A 224 8.08 -2.00 20.60
CA ASP A 224 8.88 -1.61 21.76
C ASP A 224 8.32 -0.31 22.38
N ASP A 225 9.01 0.25 23.37
CA ASP A 225 8.58 1.48 24.05
C ASP A 225 8.61 2.72 23.13
N GLU A 226 9.35 2.68 22.01
CA GLU A 226 9.53 3.81 21.10
C GLU A 226 8.62 3.74 19.87
N LYS A 227 8.32 2.54 19.36
CA LYS A 227 7.67 2.38 18.06
C LYS A 227 6.98 1.04 17.85
N VAL A 228 6.17 1.00 16.80
CA VAL A 228 5.62 -0.23 16.20
C VAL A 228 6.21 -0.38 14.80
N THR A 229 6.83 -1.52 14.52
CA THR A 229 7.34 -1.89 13.19
C THR A 229 6.55 -3.07 12.66
N ILE A 230 5.92 -2.89 11.50
CA ILE A 230 5.19 -3.94 10.79
C ILE A 230 6.06 -4.44 9.64
N GLY A 231 6.24 -5.76 9.52
CA GLY A 231 7.04 -6.43 8.51
C GLY A 231 6.17 -7.16 7.48
N PHE A 232 6.51 -6.98 6.21
CA PHE A 232 5.80 -7.56 5.08
C PHE A 232 6.77 -8.40 4.25
N SER A 233 6.56 -9.71 4.22
CA SER A 233 7.45 -10.65 3.54
C SER A 233 6.68 -11.61 2.62
N PRO A 234 6.37 -11.20 1.38
CA PRO A 234 6.54 -9.86 0.81
C PRO A 234 5.38 -8.92 1.19
N CYS A 235 5.52 -7.62 0.94
CA CYS A 235 4.31 -6.80 0.79
C CYS A 235 3.55 -7.22 -0.47
N GLY A 236 2.24 -7.04 -0.43
CA GLY A 236 1.30 -7.36 -1.49
C GLY A 236 1.65 -6.90 -2.91
N SER A 237 2.40 -5.80 -2.98
CA SER A 237 2.61 -4.99 -4.17
C SER A 237 4.09 -5.00 -4.61
N GLY A 238 4.86 -3.94 -4.36
CA GLY A 238 6.22 -3.79 -4.89
C GLY A 238 7.18 -4.91 -4.47
N GLY A 239 7.06 -5.41 -3.23
CA GLY A 239 7.83 -6.56 -2.77
C GLY A 239 7.50 -7.85 -3.53
N ARG A 240 6.21 -8.11 -3.78
CA ARG A 240 5.78 -9.20 -4.67
C ARG A 240 6.29 -9.00 -6.09
N SER A 241 6.19 -7.79 -6.65
CA SER A 241 6.71 -7.49 -7.99
C SER A 241 8.20 -7.80 -8.14
N MET A 242 8.99 -7.54 -7.10
CA MET A 242 10.43 -7.86 -7.09
C MET A 242 10.72 -9.35 -6.89
N ALA A 243 9.88 -10.07 -6.15
CA ALA A 243 10.07 -11.48 -5.82
C ALA A 243 9.45 -12.45 -6.84
N GLY A 244 8.41 -12.02 -7.56
CA GLY A 244 7.50 -12.88 -8.32
C GLY A 244 6.37 -13.46 -7.44
N GLU A 245 5.49 -14.25 -8.05
CA GLU A 245 4.43 -14.99 -7.37
C GLU A 245 4.46 -16.47 -7.80
N PRO A 246 4.96 -17.37 -6.92
CA PRO A 246 5.04 -18.79 -7.22
C PRO A 246 3.69 -19.46 -7.52
N ARG A 247 2.58 -19.00 -6.91
CA ARG A 247 1.25 -19.59 -7.11
C ARG A 247 0.79 -19.56 -8.56
N ASP A 248 1.11 -18.46 -9.26
CA ASP A 248 0.74 -18.27 -10.67
C ASP A 248 1.93 -18.55 -11.61
N GLY A 249 3.10 -18.89 -11.07
CA GLY A 249 4.34 -19.03 -11.83
C GLY A 249 4.82 -17.71 -12.45
N LEU A 250 4.43 -16.57 -11.86
CA LEU A 250 4.86 -15.24 -12.27
C LEU A 250 6.31 -15.02 -11.80
N PRO A 251 7.27 -14.80 -12.71
CA PRO A 251 8.63 -14.45 -12.30
C PRO A 251 8.68 -13.02 -11.74
N PRO A 252 9.79 -12.61 -11.09
CA PRO A 252 10.06 -11.18 -10.83
C PRO A 252 9.79 -10.33 -12.07
N LEU A 253 9.23 -9.13 -11.92
CA LEU A 253 8.88 -8.30 -13.09
C LEU A 253 10.11 -7.88 -13.92
N ARG A 254 11.29 -7.85 -13.31
CA ARG A 254 12.57 -7.62 -14.00
C ARG A 254 13.00 -8.77 -14.92
N ASP A 255 12.39 -9.95 -14.79
CA ASP A 255 12.72 -11.11 -15.61
C ASP A 255 12.55 -10.78 -17.09
N PRO A 256 13.43 -11.24 -18.00
CA PRO A 256 13.35 -10.94 -19.43
C PRO A 256 12.00 -11.26 -20.09
N ALA A 257 11.21 -12.18 -19.54
CA ALA A 257 9.86 -12.46 -20.03
C ALA A 257 8.92 -11.25 -19.88
N ILE A 258 9.12 -10.43 -18.84
CA ILE A 258 8.31 -9.27 -18.51
C ILE A 258 9.07 -7.99 -18.89
N GLY A 259 10.26 -7.80 -18.30
CA GLY A 259 11.21 -6.74 -18.64
C GLY A 259 11.00 -5.40 -17.94
N TRP A 260 10.23 -5.36 -16.84
CA TRP A 260 9.99 -4.14 -16.06
C TRP A 260 10.91 -4.12 -14.84
N GLY A 261 11.99 -3.36 -14.96
CA GLY A 261 13.11 -3.41 -14.02
C GLY A 261 12.98 -2.48 -12.81
N GLU A 262 13.89 -2.64 -11.86
CA GLU A 262 14.11 -1.68 -10.80
C GLU A 262 14.81 -0.40 -11.32
N LEU A 263 14.65 0.68 -10.57
CA LEU A 263 15.35 1.95 -10.77
C LEU A 263 16.86 1.76 -10.58
N LYS A 264 17.64 2.33 -11.49
CA LYS A 264 19.10 2.11 -11.56
C LYS A 264 19.89 3.22 -10.89
N GLN A 265 19.28 4.39 -10.67
CA GLN A 265 19.92 5.53 -10.05
C GLN A 265 19.41 5.71 -8.62
N ALA A 266 20.30 6.25 -7.77
CA ALA A 266 19.93 6.67 -6.44
C ALA A 266 19.20 8.02 -6.53
N HIS A 267 17.96 8.06 -6.05
CA HIS A 267 17.17 9.28 -5.94
C HIS A 267 16.67 9.52 -4.52
N ASP A 268 16.45 10.78 -4.16
CA ASP A 268 15.90 11.21 -2.86
C ASP A 268 14.46 10.71 -2.62
N PHE A 269 13.71 10.42 -3.69
CA PHE A 269 12.40 9.78 -3.67
C PHE A 269 12.46 8.24 -3.65
N THR A 270 13.66 7.68 -3.51
CA THR A 270 13.94 6.24 -3.36
C THR A 270 14.97 6.00 -2.25
N TRP A 271 14.92 6.82 -1.19
CA TRP A 271 15.85 6.73 -0.04
C TRP A 271 17.34 6.83 -0.40
N ASN A 272 17.67 7.45 -1.55
CA ASN A 272 18.99 7.47 -2.18
C ASN A 272 19.60 6.07 -2.39
N GLU A 273 18.75 5.08 -2.67
CA GLU A 273 19.13 3.69 -2.93
C GLU A 273 18.86 3.31 -4.39
N THR A 274 19.71 2.46 -4.96
CA THR A 274 19.47 1.81 -6.25
C THR A 274 18.71 0.50 -6.08
N GLY A 275 18.12 -0.03 -7.15
CA GLY A 275 17.47 -1.35 -7.12
C GLY A 275 16.12 -1.35 -6.40
N ILE A 276 15.48 -0.18 -6.32
CA ILE A 276 14.11 -0.02 -5.83
C ILE A 276 13.15 -0.14 -7.02
N CYS A 277 12.08 -0.95 -6.91
CA CYS A 277 11.09 -1.00 -7.99
C CYS A 277 10.28 0.31 -8.05
N GLY A 278 9.85 0.70 -9.26
CA GLY A 278 9.13 1.95 -9.47
C GLY A 278 7.84 2.07 -8.65
N TYR A 279 7.20 0.94 -8.32
CA TYR A 279 6.06 0.93 -7.40
C TYR A 279 6.49 1.36 -5.98
N CYS A 280 7.58 0.83 -5.43
CA CYS A 280 8.03 1.14 -4.07
C CYS A 280 8.39 2.63 -3.84
N ALA A 281 8.75 3.37 -4.89
CA ALA A 281 9.04 4.81 -4.79
C ALA A 281 7.88 5.61 -4.19
N HIS A 282 6.62 5.20 -4.42
CA HIS A 282 5.46 5.88 -3.84
C HIS A 282 5.49 5.88 -2.31
N CYS A 283 6.03 4.83 -1.67
CA CYS A 283 6.14 4.75 -0.22
C CYS A 283 7.11 5.82 0.31
N CYS A 284 8.24 6.05 -0.35
CA CYS A 284 9.19 7.09 0.05
C CYS A 284 8.55 8.47 -0.06
N ILE A 285 7.93 8.75 -1.22
CA ILE A 285 7.28 10.03 -1.51
C ILE A 285 6.18 10.33 -0.48
N LEU A 286 5.32 9.34 -0.25
CA LEU A 286 4.11 9.52 0.54
C LEU A 286 4.34 9.45 2.05
N HIS A 287 5.25 8.58 2.51
CA HIS A 287 5.49 8.40 3.94
C HIS A 287 6.57 9.33 4.50
N GLU A 288 7.50 9.77 3.65
CA GLU A 288 8.69 10.52 4.07
C GLU A 288 8.80 11.87 3.35
N ASN A 289 8.97 11.93 2.02
CA ASN A 289 9.26 13.21 1.35
C ASN A 289 8.16 14.27 1.56
N LEU A 290 6.91 13.95 1.20
CA LEU A 290 5.79 14.90 1.30
C LEU A 290 5.46 15.27 2.76
N PRO A 291 5.37 14.32 3.72
CA PRO A 291 5.17 14.65 5.13
C PRO A 291 6.32 15.45 5.75
N ILE A 292 7.59 15.15 5.44
CA ILE A 292 8.72 15.93 5.96
C ILE A 292 8.63 17.36 5.44
N ALA A 293 8.37 17.56 4.15
CA ALA A 293 8.23 18.89 3.58
C ALA A 293 7.05 19.67 4.17
N ALA A 294 5.93 19.00 4.43
CA ALA A 294 4.72 19.64 4.96
C ALA A 294 4.81 19.88 6.48
N PHE A 295 5.13 18.84 7.25
CA PHE A 295 4.97 18.77 8.69
C PHE A 295 6.29 18.80 9.46
N GLY A 296 7.43 18.59 8.80
CA GLY A 296 8.75 18.50 9.44
C GLY A 296 9.08 17.11 9.99
N TYR A 297 8.27 16.09 9.69
CA TYR A 297 8.51 14.70 10.11
C TYR A 297 7.87 13.71 9.13
N PRO A 298 8.45 12.51 8.97
CA PRO A 298 7.78 11.44 8.24
C PRO A 298 6.65 10.86 9.09
N VAL A 299 5.54 10.45 8.46
CA VAL A 299 4.43 9.81 9.18
C VAL A 299 4.63 8.30 9.33
N ARG A 300 5.47 7.70 8.46
CA ARG A 300 5.95 6.33 8.59
C ARG A 300 7.38 6.26 8.09
N VAL A 301 8.22 5.48 8.73
CA VAL A 301 9.57 5.17 8.27
C VAL A 301 9.53 3.85 7.52
N THR A 302 9.82 3.88 6.23
CA THR A 302 9.76 2.69 5.38
C THR A 302 11.16 2.14 5.14
N HIS A 303 11.34 0.82 5.29
CA HIS A 303 12.49 0.12 4.72
C HIS A 303 12.00 -0.76 3.58
N PRO A 304 12.26 -0.38 2.31
CA PRO A 304 11.81 -1.15 1.17
C PRO A 304 12.69 -2.40 0.97
N PRO A 305 12.18 -3.44 0.29
CA PRO A 305 13.03 -4.43 -0.34
C PRO A 305 13.83 -3.75 -1.47
N LYS A 306 15.09 -4.15 -1.65
CA LYS A 306 15.97 -3.67 -2.72
C LYS A 306 16.69 -4.82 -3.41
N ALA A 307 16.89 -4.69 -4.72
CA ALA A 307 17.58 -5.70 -5.52
C ALA A 307 19.10 -5.65 -5.27
N PRO A 308 19.80 -6.81 -5.30
CA PRO A 308 19.24 -8.16 -5.37
C PRO A 308 18.54 -8.55 -4.05
N LEU A 309 17.40 -9.24 -4.17
CA LEU A 309 16.71 -9.78 -3.00
C LEU A 309 17.54 -10.89 -2.34
N THR A 310 17.52 -10.92 -1.02
CA THR A 310 18.10 -11.96 -0.17
C THR A 310 16.99 -12.61 0.67
N GLY A 311 17.30 -13.71 1.38
CA GLY A 311 16.34 -14.33 2.31
C GLY A 311 15.90 -13.41 3.46
N GLU A 312 16.61 -12.31 3.70
CA GLU A 312 16.27 -11.31 4.72
C GLU A 312 15.45 -10.15 4.17
N SER A 313 15.37 -10.00 2.84
CA SER A 313 14.69 -8.88 2.18
C SER A 313 13.20 -8.88 2.50
N ARG A 314 12.76 -7.80 3.14
CA ARG A 314 11.36 -7.55 3.49
C ARG A 314 11.07 -6.06 3.40
N CYS A 315 9.80 -5.72 3.19
CA CYS A 315 9.34 -4.35 3.39
C CYS A 315 9.01 -4.18 4.88
N THR A 316 9.36 -3.05 5.49
CA THR A 316 8.86 -2.71 6.83
C THR A 316 8.33 -1.30 6.88
N TRP A 317 7.27 -1.08 7.66
CA TRP A 317 6.77 0.25 8.02
C TRP A 317 6.86 0.42 9.52
N THR A 318 7.51 1.49 9.95
CA THR A 318 7.67 1.84 11.37
C THR A 318 6.94 3.13 11.68
N VAL A 319 6.12 3.11 12.72
CA VAL A 319 5.45 4.28 13.28
C VAL A 319 6.03 4.53 14.66
N TYR A 320 6.65 5.70 14.84
CA TYR A 320 7.19 6.10 16.14
C TYR A 320 6.06 6.66 17.01
N LYS A 321 6.06 6.26 18.29
CA LYS A 321 5.13 6.76 19.31
C LYS A 321 5.36 8.24 19.61
N ASP A 322 6.58 8.76 19.38
CA ASP A 322 6.90 10.18 19.35
C ASP A 322 7.64 10.52 18.05
N VAL A 323 7.14 11.48 17.27
CA VAL A 323 7.78 11.99 16.04
C VAL A 323 9.20 12.51 16.27
N ARG A 324 9.52 12.98 17.48
CA ARG A 324 10.86 13.48 17.82
C ARG A 324 11.89 12.37 17.96
N ASN A 325 11.45 11.13 18.23
CA ASN A 325 12.32 9.97 18.34
C ASN A 325 12.75 9.43 16.98
N ILE A 326 12.17 9.92 15.87
CA ILE A 326 12.56 9.54 14.52
C ILE A 326 14.03 9.93 14.28
N PRO A 327 14.94 8.99 14.00
CA PRO A 327 16.38 9.28 13.91
C PRO A 327 16.77 10.22 12.75
N GLU A 328 17.93 10.88 12.88
CA GLU A 328 18.45 11.81 11.86
C GLU A 328 18.65 11.13 10.50
N GLU A 329 19.11 9.87 10.49
CA GLU A 329 19.39 9.15 9.25
C GLU A 329 18.16 8.96 8.36
N VAL A 330 16.95 8.94 8.96
CA VAL A 330 15.69 8.85 8.22
C VAL A 330 15.45 10.10 7.40
N TYR A 331 15.85 11.27 7.89
CA TYR A 331 15.74 12.54 7.15
C TYR A 331 16.86 12.63 6.11
N ALA A 332 18.10 12.34 6.53
CA ALA A 332 19.27 12.45 5.67
C ALA A 332 19.18 11.56 4.42
N ARG A 333 18.67 10.32 4.56
CA ARG A 333 18.54 9.38 3.43
C ARG A 333 17.57 9.83 2.34
N VAL A 334 16.68 10.77 2.64
CA VAL A 334 15.76 11.37 1.64
C VAL A 334 16.14 12.82 1.31
N GLY A 335 17.37 13.24 1.64
CA GLY A 335 17.88 14.58 1.35
C GLY A 335 17.33 15.68 2.25
N ALA A 336 16.64 15.34 3.35
CA ALA A 336 16.12 16.29 4.31
C ALA A 336 17.03 16.44 5.54
N LYS A 337 16.82 17.51 6.33
CA LYS A 337 17.41 17.70 7.66
C LYS A 337 16.33 17.51 8.71
N LYS A 338 16.63 16.85 9.83
CA LYS A 338 15.70 16.76 10.95
C LYS A 338 15.53 18.14 11.60
N PRO A 339 14.29 18.56 11.92
CA PRO A 339 14.10 19.77 12.71
C PRO A 339 14.72 19.65 14.11
N PRO A 340 15.47 20.67 14.59
CA PRO A 340 16.02 20.63 15.94
C PRO A 340 14.89 20.56 16.97
N ALA A 341 15.20 20.09 18.18
CA ALA A 341 14.20 19.83 19.22
C ALA A 341 13.31 21.05 19.55
N HIS A 342 13.85 22.26 19.40
CA HIS A 342 13.14 23.51 19.68
C HIS A 342 12.34 24.04 18.48
N ALA A 343 12.57 23.56 17.25
CA ALA A 343 11.79 23.97 16.09
C ALA A 343 10.37 23.39 16.15
N PRO A 344 9.30 24.15 15.84
CA PRO A 344 7.94 23.65 15.88
C PRO A 344 7.66 22.67 14.73
N LEU A 345 6.73 21.72 14.96
CA LEU A 345 6.29 20.73 13.97
C LEU A 345 4.86 21.02 13.48
N GLY A 346 4.48 20.38 12.38
CA GLY A 346 3.18 20.54 11.75
C GLY A 346 3.14 21.59 10.64
N SER A 347 2.04 21.60 9.89
CA SER A 347 1.85 22.49 8.74
C SER A 347 1.66 23.96 9.16
N ALA A 348 0.97 24.20 10.27
CA ALA A 348 0.68 25.54 10.79
C ALA A 348 1.95 26.32 11.17
N ALA A 349 3.01 25.61 11.58
CA ALA A 349 4.26 26.21 12.02
C ALA A 349 5.38 26.15 10.98
N ARG A 350 5.07 25.77 9.73
CA ARG A 350 6.07 25.58 8.66
C ARG A 350 6.96 26.81 8.44
N ALA A 351 6.38 28.00 8.35
CA ALA A 351 7.16 29.23 8.11
C ALA A 351 8.10 29.60 9.28
N GLU A 352 7.80 29.17 10.51
CA GLU A 352 8.68 29.36 11.66
C GLU A 352 9.78 28.31 11.67
N ARG A 353 9.42 27.03 11.46
CA ARG A 353 10.38 25.95 11.30
C ARG A 353 11.40 26.27 10.20
N ASP A 354 10.96 26.68 9.02
CA ASP A 354 11.84 26.95 7.88
C ASP A 354 12.82 28.11 8.16
N ARG A 355 12.43 29.08 9.00
CA ARG A 355 13.34 30.14 9.48
C ARG A 355 14.42 29.58 10.40
N ILE A 356 14.03 28.81 11.42
CA ILE A 356 14.98 28.18 12.37
C ILE A 356 15.97 27.28 11.61
N MET A 357 15.47 26.49 10.66
CA MET A 357 16.28 25.58 9.84
C MET A 357 17.26 26.29 8.89
N SER A 358 17.07 27.59 8.63
CA SER A 358 17.95 28.39 7.78
C SER A 358 19.05 29.12 8.57
N ASP A 359 18.82 29.31 9.88
CA ASP A 359 19.74 29.98 10.79
C ASP A 359 20.75 29.00 11.43
N ASP A 360 20.45 27.69 11.43
CA ASP A 360 21.29 26.55 11.84
C ASP A 360 22.04 25.91 10.65
#